data_AF-A0A401MEV9-F1
#
_entry.id   AF-A0A401MEV9-F1
#
_cell.length_a   1.000
_cell.length_b   1.000
_cell.length_c   1.000
_cell.angle_alpha   90.00
_cell.angle_beta   90.00
_cell.angle_gamma   90.00
#
_symmetry.space_group_name_H-M   'P 1'
#
loop_
_entity.id
_entity.type
_entity.pdbx_description
1 polymer ?
#
loop_
_entity_poly.entity_id
_entity_poly.type
_entity_poly.pdbx_seq_one_letter_code
_entity_poly.pdbx_strand_id
1 'polypeptide(L)'
;MTPEVAGPAECTVDPHDGTITLVLPEPLRHLANAPRGRYMLSCAVTFHHGREEWLDRVTANRAVRYDIVHDPARARWYLDASWTRDTAPPRTPQEIRASGARLLGVDLNADHLAAAVPDEHGNPVGEPRTVPLDLTGPATTRDGRLRAAITTLITLAHEHGCAAIVIENLGFTDARATGRETMGRGQHGKRFRRTVAGIPTARFRERLRGMAYHQGLTVIAVDPAYTSIWGEKHWKTPLQQQTKTTVTRHHDAAVAIGRRSLEHRIRRRPGVTAPAQRIGRRGATGQTASLPRPRGTTRDRAEPRAHPGQRARPPRAPRPDRAEVTNSCCFPTSKTVREVTRPSPARFTAN
;
A
#
# COMPACT_ATOMS: atom_id res chain seq x y z
N MET A 1 -31.22 -18.11 22.17
CA MET A 1 -30.30 -19.06 22.80
C MET A 1 -28.92 -18.41 22.83
N THR A 2 -28.48 -17.95 23.99
CA THR A 2 -27.12 -17.45 24.19
C THR A 2 -26.14 -18.59 23.96
N PRO A 3 -25.05 -18.41 23.18
CA PRO A 3 -24.04 -19.44 23.05
C PRO A 3 -23.38 -19.63 24.41
N GLU A 4 -23.60 -20.78 25.02
CA GLU A 4 -22.88 -21.21 26.22
C GLU A 4 -21.44 -21.49 25.80
N VAL A 5 -20.53 -20.62 26.22
CA VAL A 5 -19.10 -20.80 25.97
C VAL A 5 -18.60 -21.81 26.99
N ALA A 6 -18.51 -23.08 26.59
CA ALA A 6 -17.80 -24.07 27.38
C ALA A 6 -16.34 -23.60 27.58
N GLY A 7 -15.83 -23.75 28.80
CA GLY A 7 -14.46 -23.37 29.17
C GLY A 7 -13.40 -24.13 28.35
N PRO A 8 -12.11 -23.77 28.49
CA PRO A 8 -11.04 -24.40 27.73
C PRO A 8 -10.97 -25.90 28.01
N ALA A 9 -11.19 -26.70 26.97
CA ALA A 9 -11.04 -28.15 26.94
C ALA A 9 -9.82 -28.50 26.09
N GLU A 10 -9.08 -29.54 26.48
CA GLU A 10 -8.00 -30.06 25.63
C GLU A 10 -8.64 -30.70 24.39
N CYS A 11 -8.28 -30.21 23.20
CA CYS A 11 -8.74 -30.72 21.91
C CYS A 11 -7.54 -31.24 21.12
N THR A 12 -7.63 -32.47 20.65
CA THR A 12 -6.63 -33.10 19.78
C THR A 12 -7.27 -33.41 18.44
N VAL A 13 -6.58 -33.08 17.36
CA VAL A 13 -6.97 -33.43 15.99
C VAL A 13 -5.85 -34.27 15.38
N ASP A 14 -6.17 -35.48 14.94
CA ASP A 14 -5.20 -36.37 14.29
C ASP A 14 -4.91 -35.89 12.85
N PRO A 15 -3.63 -35.71 12.47
CA PRO A 15 -3.24 -35.21 11.15
C PRO A 15 -3.44 -36.20 9.99
N HIS A 16 -3.57 -37.50 10.27
CA HIS A 16 -3.67 -38.55 9.27
C HIS A 16 -5.12 -38.82 8.88
N ASP A 17 -5.99 -39.02 9.87
CA ASP A 17 -7.39 -39.41 9.64
C ASP A 17 -8.41 -38.33 10.01
N GLY A 18 -7.97 -37.22 10.60
CA GLY A 18 -8.84 -36.12 10.99
C GLY A 18 -9.69 -36.42 12.22
N THR A 19 -9.38 -37.45 13.01
CA THR A 19 -10.11 -37.78 14.22
C THR A 19 -9.97 -36.66 15.25
N ILE A 20 -11.10 -36.22 15.81
CA ILE A 20 -11.14 -35.19 16.85
C ILE A 20 -11.45 -35.84 18.20
N THR A 21 -10.60 -35.61 19.19
CA THR A 21 -10.86 -36.00 20.59
C THR A 21 -10.81 -34.81 21.53
N LEU A 22 -11.72 -34.78 22.49
CA LEU A 22 -11.91 -33.71 23.46
C LEU A 22 -11.81 -34.25 24.88
N VAL A 23 -11.16 -33.50 25.76
CA VAL A 23 -11.31 -33.69 27.20
C VAL A 23 -12.51 -32.88 27.66
N LEU A 24 -13.59 -33.56 28.06
CA LEU A 24 -14.80 -32.88 28.50
C LEU A 24 -14.64 -32.30 29.91
N PRO A 25 -15.24 -31.12 30.19
CA PRO A 25 -15.29 -30.58 31.54
C PRO A 25 -16.12 -31.50 32.46
N GLU A 26 -15.91 -31.39 33.77
CA GLU A 26 -16.49 -32.31 34.77
C GLU A 26 -18.00 -32.58 34.60
N PRO A 27 -18.86 -31.56 34.37
CA PRO A 27 -20.30 -31.80 34.21
C PRO A 27 -20.65 -32.69 33.00
N LEU A 28 -19.79 -32.70 31.98
CA LEU A 28 -19.98 -33.44 30.74
C LEU A 28 -19.17 -34.74 30.68
N ARG A 29 -18.36 -35.06 31.72
CA ARG A 29 -17.48 -36.25 31.73
C ARG A 29 -18.24 -37.56 31.48
N HIS A 30 -19.49 -37.64 31.93
CA HIS A 30 -20.37 -38.80 31.74
C HIS A 30 -20.68 -39.11 30.26
N LEU A 31 -20.43 -38.17 29.33
CA LEU A 31 -20.61 -38.35 27.90
C LEU A 31 -19.40 -38.98 27.20
N ALA A 32 -18.26 -39.16 27.89
CA ALA A 32 -17.04 -39.72 27.30
C ALA A 32 -17.29 -41.07 26.61
N ASN A 33 -16.82 -41.20 25.37
CA ASN A 33 -17.04 -42.36 24.50
C ASN A 33 -15.72 -42.95 23.95
N ALA A 34 -14.57 -42.48 24.45
CA ALA A 34 -13.24 -42.88 24.00
C ALA A 34 -12.28 -43.13 25.20
N PRO A 35 -11.15 -43.84 24.99
CA PRO A 35 -10.18 -44.12 26.04
C PRO A 35 -9.71 -42.87 26.78
N ARG A 36 -9.29 -43.06 28.04
CA ARG A 36 -8.81 -41.98 28.94
C ARG A 36 -9.86 -40.91 29.25
N GLY A 37 -11.15 -41.27 29.19
CA GLY A 37 -12.25 -40.37 29.53
C GLY A 37 -12.43 -39.22 28.53
N ARG A 38 -12.04 -39.45 27.27
CA ARG A 38 -12.18 -38.47 26.18
C ARG A 38 -13.50 -38.66 25.45
N TYR A 39 -13.91 -37.62 24.73
CA TYR A 39 -15.02 -37.65 23.79
C TYR A 39 -14.49 -37.52 22.37
N MET A 40 -14.71 -38.54 21.56
CA MET A 40 -14.42 -38.56 20.15
C MET A 40 -15.66 -38.11 19.37
N LEU A 41 -15.48 -37.13 18.49
CA LEU A 41 -16.54 -36.72 17.57
C LEU A 41 -16.76 -37.81 16.51
N SER A 42 -18.01 -37.97 16.07
CA SER A 42 -18.38 -38.99 15.08
C SER A 42 -17.89 -38.69 13.66
N CYS A 43 -17.38 -37.48 13.41
CA CYS A 43 -16.91 -37.03 12.10
C CYS A 43 -15.40 -36.70 12.14
N ALA A 44 -14.76 -36.92 10.99
CA ALA A 44 -13.40 -36.50 10.74
C ALA A 44 -13.36 -35.07 10.17
N VAL A 45 -12.25 -34.35 10.41
CA VAL A 45 -11.99 -33.00 9.91
C VAL A 45 -10.88 -32.98 8.86
N THR A 46 -11.10 -32.23 7.77
CA THR A 46 -10.07 -31.90 6.79
C THR A 46 -9.94 -30.40 6.62
N PHE A 47 -8.80 -29.81 6.97
CA PHE A 47 -8.59 -28.39 6.70
C PHE A 47 -8.33 -28.15 5.21
N HIS A 48 -9.17 -27.36 4.54
CA HIS A 48 -8.96 -27.00 3.13
C HIS A 48 -8.03 -25.80 2.94
N HIS A 49 -8.04 -24.87 3.90
CA HIS A 49 -7.22 -23.68 3.89
C HIS A 49 -6.16 -23.77 4.98
N GLY A 50 -4.90 -23.53 4.63
CA GLY A 50 -3.79 -23.52 5.59
C GLY A 50 -3.40 -24.92 6.11
N ARG A 51 -3.71 -25.98 5.34
CA ARG A 51 -3.49 -27.39 5.73
C ARG A 51 -2.01 -27.68 5.95
N GLU A 52 -1.16 -27.21 5.05
CA GLU A 52 0.28 -27.45 5.11
C GLU A 52 0.85 -26.79 6.37
N GLU A 53 0.52 -25.52 6.62
CA GLU A 53 1.03 -24.84 7.82
C GLU A 53 0.46 -25.40 9.12
N TRP A 54 -0.78 -25.92 9.10
CA TRP A 54 -1.35 -26.64 10.23
C TRP A 54 -0.61 -27.96 10.45
N LEU A 55 -0.37 -28.73 9.39
CA LEU A 55 0.31 -30.03 9.44
C LEU A 55 1.75 -29.86 9.94
N ASP A 56 2.50 -28.91 9.40
CA ASP A 56 3.86 -28.58 9.85
C ASP A 56 3.87 -28.29 11.36
N ARG A 57 2.85 -27.56 11.83
CA ARG A 57 2.76 -27.14 13.22
C ARG A 57 2.41 -28.29 14.16
N VAL A 58 1.43 -29.12 13.80
CA VAL A 58 1.04 -30.30 14.58
C VAL A 58 2.19 -31.32 14.60
N THR A 59 2.86 -31.54 13.46
CA THR A 59 4.02 -32.42 13.35
C THR A 59 5.20 -31.92 14.20
N ALA A 60 5.36 -30.61 14.32
CA ALA A 60 6.36 -29.98 15.20
C ALA A 60 5.93 -29.91 16.68
N ASN A 61 4.82 -30.56 17.09
CA ASN A 61 4.28 -30.55 18.46
C ASN A 61 4.05 -29.14 19.01
N ARG A 62 3.63 -28.19 18.17
CA ARG A 62 3.35 -26.81 18.58
C ARG A 62 1.87 -26.61 18.86
N ALA A 63 1.57 -25.82 19.87
CA ALA A 63 0.19 -25.54 20.27
C ALA A 63 -0.65 -24.90 19.15
N VAL A 64 -1.88 -25.39 19.02
CA VAL A 64 -2.95 -24.90 18.14
C VAL A 64 -4.21 -24.73 18.98
N ARG A 65 -4.89 -23.60 18.83
CA ARG A 65 -6.22 -23.37 19.40
C ARG A 65 -7.26 -23.87 18.42
N TYR A 66 -8.24 -24.61 18.89
CA TYR A 66 -9.39 -25.03 18.10
C TYR A 66 -10.66 -24.39 18.66
N ASP A 67 -11.47 -23.78 17.79
CA ASP A 67 -12.78 -23.24 18.11
C ASP A 67 -13.85 -24.07 17.37
N ILE A 68 -14.79 -24.65 18.12
CA ILE A 68 -15.92 -25.41 17.56
C ILE A 68 -17.14 -24.49 17.54
N VAL A 69 -17.72 -24.27 16.37
CA VAL A 69 -18.82 -23.32 16.18
C VAL A 69 -19.96 -23.96 15.41
N HIS A 70 -21.18 -23.85 15.94
CA HIS A 70 -22.40 -24.23 15.23
C HIS A 70 -23.00 -23.02 14.51
N ASP A 71 -23.25 -23.14 13.21
CA ASP A 71 -24.04 -22.19 12.43
C ASP A 71 -25.48 -22.73 12.29
N PRO A 72 -26.44 -22.21 13.06
CA PRO A 72 -27.82 -22.71 13.04
C PRO A 72 -28.54 -22.39 11.73
N ALA A 73 -28.13 -21.35 10.99
CA ALA A 73 -28.76 -21.00 9.72
C ALA A 73 -28.36 -21.97 8.60
N ARG A 74 -27.17 -22.55 8.70
CA ARG A 74 -26.65 -23.57 7.77
C ARG A 74 -26.84 -24.99 8.27
N ALA A 75 -27.25 -25.17 9.53
CA ALA A 75 -27.27 -26.46 10.23
C ALA A 75 -25.91 -27.19 10.15
N ARG A 76 -24.81 -26.45 10.31
CA ARG A 76 -23.44 -26.98 10.14
C ARG A 76 -22.55 -26.66 11.33
N TRP A 77 -21.64 -27.58 11.61
CA TRP A 77 -20.55 -27.38 12.57
C TRP A 77 -19.25 -27.06 11.85
N TYR A 78 -18.48 -26.16 12.45
CA TYR A 78 -17.19 -25.68 11.97
C TYR A 78 -16.13 -25.92 13.04
N LEU A 79 -14.95 -26.32 12.58
CA LEU A 79 -13.73 -26.33 13.40
C LEU A 79 -12.76 -25.32 12.80
N ASP A 80 -12.46 -24.28 13.59
CA ASP A 80 -11.48 -23.26 13.25
C ASP A 80 -10.18 -23.54 14.03
N ALA A 81 -9.09 -23.82 13.32
CA ALA A 81 -7.75 -23.96 13.92
C ALA A 81 -6.99 -22.65 13.82
N SER A 82 -6.46 -22.15 14.93
CA SER A 82 -5.79 -20.85 15.01
C SER A 82 -4.49 -20.91 15.82
N TRP A 83 -3.48 -20.17 15.36
CA TRP A 83 -2.18 -20.12 16.02
C TRP A 83 -1.41 -18.83 15.69
N THR A 84 -0.40 -18.53 16.52
CA THR A 84 0.58 -17.48 16.26
C THR A 84 1.66 -17.99 15.33
N ARG A 85 1.89 -17.29 14.21
CA ARG A 85 3.00 -17.57 13.30
C ARG A 85 4.26 -16.84 13.80
N ASP A 86 5.40 -17.54 13.79
CA ASP A 86 6.69 -16.89 13.98
C ASP A 86 7.02 -16.19 12.67
N THR A 87 6.63 -14.92 12.56
CA THR A 87 6.96 -14.13 11.38
C THR A 87 8.03 -13.14 11.78
N ALA A 88 9.10 -13.07 10.98
CA ALA A 88 10.04 -11.98 11.10
C ALA A 88 9.28 -10.65 11.02
N PRO A 89 9.66 -9.63 11.80
CA PRO A 89 9.02 -8.33 11.70
C PRO A 89 9.09 -7.85 10.24
N PRO A 90 8.00 -7.27 9.70
CA PRO A 90 8.04 -6.73 8.34
C PRO A 90 9.15 -5.68 8.26
N ARG A 91 9.90 -5.70 7.15
CA ARG A 91 10.96 -4.72 6.90
C ARG A 91 10.42 -3.30 7.03
N THR A 92 11.17 -2.44 7.68
CA THR A 92 10.85 -1.02 7.78
C THR A 92 10.98 -0.36 6.41
N PRO A 93 10.30 0.79 6.16
CA PRO A 93 10.50 1.55 4.93
C PRO A 93 11.96 1.91 4.65
N GLN A 94 12.75 2.17 5.70
CA GLN A 94 14.18 2.48 5.58
C GLN A 94 14.97 1.26 5.11
N GLU A 95 14.74 0.07 5.68
CA GLU A 95 15.39 -1.17 5.25
C GLU A 95 15.04 -1.54 3.81
N ILE A 96 13.79 -1.32 3.40
CA ILE A 96 13.36 -1.60 2.02
C ILE A 96 14.08 -0.65 1.05
N ARG A 97 14.13 0.65 1.35
CA ARG A 97 14.89 1.62 0.55
C ARG A 97 16.37 1.27 0.47
N ALA A 98 16.99 0.97 1.62
CA ALA A 98 18.41 0.60 1.70
C ALA A 98 18.73 -0.67 0.90
N SER A 99 17.78 -1.60 0.78
CA SER A 99 17.94 -2.82 -0.02
C SER A 99 17.91 -2.59 -1.55
N GLY A 100 17.53 -1.40 -2.01
CA GLY A 100 17.33 -1.13 -3.45
C GLY A 100 16.16 -1.88 -4.07
N ALA A 101 15.35 -2.57 -3.27
CA ALA A 101 14.20 -3.31 -3.76
C ALA A 101 13.13 -2.38 -4.33
N ARG A 102 12.45 -2.84 -5.38
CA ARG A 102 11.38 -2.08 -6.02
C ARG A 102 10.14 -1.98 -5.12
N LEU A 103 9.30 -1.01 -5.43
CA LEU A 103 8.08 -0.70 -4.72
C LEU A 103 6.94 -0.57 -5.73
N LEU A 104 5.73 -0.98 -5.36
CA LEU A 104 4.54 -0.77 -6.18
C LEU A 104 3.75 0.42 -5.63
N GLY A 105 3.76 1.56 -6.31
CA GLY A 105 2.91 2.71 -5.99
C GLY A 105 1.47 2.46 -6.44
N VAL A 106 0.50 2.71 -5.57
CA VAL A 106 -0.93 2.44 -5.82
C VAL A 106 -1.79 3.64 -5.41
N ASP A 107 -2.55 4.17 -6.38
CA ASP A 107 -3.62 5.15 -6.19
C ASP A 107 -4.99 4.44 -6.15
N LEU A 108 -5.78 4.70 -5.10
CA LEU A 108 -7.09 4.09 -4.89
C LEU A 108 -8.21 5.02 -5.38
N ASN A 109 -9.01 4.52 -6.32
CA ASN A 109 -10.17 5.23 -6.86
C ASN A 109 -11.46 4.44 -6.65
N ALA A 110 -12.59 5.08 -6.98
CA ALA A 110 -13.91 4.51 -6.73
C ALA A 110 -14.21 3.25 -7.57
N ASP A 111 -13.62 3.16 -8.76
CA ASP A 111 -13.88 2.15 -9.78
C ASP A 111 -12.63 1.36 -10.21
N HIS A 112 -11.43 1.77 -9.76
CA HIS A 112 -10.18 1.06 -10.05
C HIS A 112 -9.07 1.41 -9.04
N LEU A 113 -8.02 0.58 -9.05
CA LEU A 113 -6.72 0.85 -8.46
C LEU A 113 -5.76 1.14 -9.62
N ALA A 114 -5.06 2.26 -9.58
CA ALA A 114 -4.02 2.59 -10.53
C ALA A 114 -2.66 2.26 -9.90
N ALA A 115 -1.81 1.52 -10.60
CA ALA A 115 -0.52 1.06 -10.09
C ALA A 115 0.63 1.40 -11.02
N ALA A 116 1.78 1.76 -10.44
CA ALA A 116 3.01 2.03 -11.16
C ALA A 116 4.23 1.60 -10.33
N VAL A 117 5.26 1.07 -11.00
CA VAL A 117 6.51 0.63 -10.37
C VAL A 117 7.60 1.66 -10.66
N PRO A 118 8.04 2.47 -9.69
CA PRO A 118 9.25 3.28 -9.85
C PRO A 118 10.55 2.44 -9.82
N ASP A 119 11.56 2.88 -10.57
CA ASP A 119 12.97 2.51 -10.38
C ASP A 119 13.56 3.19 -9.13
N GLU A 120 14.84 2.92 -8.84
CA GLU A 120 15.58 3.52 -7.72
C GLU A 120 15.67 5.06 -7.77
N HIS A 121 15.52 5.66 -8.96
CA HIS A 121 15.50 7.11 -9.19
C HIS A 121 14.07 7.67 -9.20
N GLY A 122 13.07 6.81 -8.99
CA GLY A 122 11.66 7.15 -8.98
C GLY A 122 11.04 7.32 -10.37
N ASN A 123 11.68 6.90 -11.45
CA ASN A 123 11.07 6.90 -12.79
C ASN A 123 10.19 5.66 -12.97
N PRO A 124 9.01 5.77 -13.60
CA PRO A 124 8.18 4.60 -13.85
C PRO A 124 8.90 3.58 -14.75
N VAL A 125 8.75 2.30 -14.40
CA VAL A 125 9.28 1.15 -15.12
C VAL A 125 8.10 0.35 -15.67
N GLY A 126 8.14 0.09 -16.98
CA GLY A 126 7.09 -0.65 -17.67
C GLY A 126 5.78 0.14 -17.80
N GLU A 127 4.70 -0.58 -18.10
CA GLU A 127 3.39 0.05 -18.29
C GLU A 127 2.65 0.22 -16.95
N PRO A 128 1.98 1.37 -16.74
CA PRO A 128 1.09 1.51 -15.60
C PRO A 128 -0.07 0.52 -15.72
N ARG A 129 -0.57 0.06 -14.57
CA ARG A 129 -1.63 -0.96 -14.51
C ARG A 129 -2.90 -0.39 -13.90
N THR A 130 -4.03 -0.73 -14.51
CA THR A 130 -5.37 -0.51 -13.96
C THR A 130 -5.90 -1.84 -13.46
N VAL A 131 -6.22 -1.92 -12.17
CA VAL A 131 -6.95 -3.05 -11.59
C VAL A 131 -8.40 -2.59 -11.35
N PRO A 132 -9.38 -3.11 -12.09
CA PRO A 132 -10.78 -2.72 -11.89
C PRO A 132 -11.26 -3.00 -10.46
N LEU A 133 -12.08 -2.10 -9.94
CA LEU A 133 -12.66 -2.19 -8.60
C LEU A 133 -14.18 -2.07 -8.71
N ASP A 134 -14.83 -3.19 -9.04
CA ASP A 134 -16.29 -3.27 -9.07
C ASP A 134 -16.85 -3.48 -7.65
N LEU A 135 -17.29 -2.39 -7.03
CA LEU A 135 -17.90 -2.42 -5.69
C LEU A 135 -19.42 -2.41 -5.73
N THR A 136 -20.04 -2.98 -6.77
CA THR A 136 -21.49 -3.19 -6.80
C THR A 136 -21.93 -4.39 -5.95
N GLY A 137 -23.19 -4.38 -5.50
CA GLY A 137 -23.82 -5.52 -4.83
C GLY A 137 -23.65 -5.60 -3.30
N PRO A 138 -24.02 -6.76 -2.71
CA PRO A 138 -24.00 -6.97 -1.25
C PRO A 138 -22.62 -6.78 -0.62
N ALA A 139 -22.58 -6.48 0.67
CA ALA A 139 -21.33 -6.21 1.39
C ALA A 139 -20.30 -7.36 1.31
N THR A 140 -20.76 -8.60 1.31
CA THR A 140 -19.93 -9.81 1.15
C THR A 140 -19.32 -9.90 -0.24
N THR A 141 -20.11 -9.69 -1.28
CA THR A 141 -19.66 -9.66 -2.68
C THR A 141 -18.63 -8.56 -2.91
N ARG A 142 -18.88 -7.35 -2.38
CA ARG A 142 -17.94 -6.23 -2.47
C ARG A 142 -16.62 -6.54 -1.78
N ASP A 143 -16.64 -7.17 -0.60
CA ASP A 143 -15.43 -7.60 0.11
C ASP A 143 -14.67 -8.70 -0.65
N GLY A 144 -15.39 -9.62 -1.30
CA GLY A 144 -14.79 -10.62 -2.20
C GLY A 144 -14.07 -9.98 -3.40
N ARG A 145 -14.72 -9.04 -4.08
CA ARG A 145 -14.14 -8.31 -5.22
C ARG A 145 -12.96 -7.42 -4.81
N LEU A 146 -13.05 -6.79 -3.64
CA LEU A 146 -11.93 -6.04 -3.06
C LEU A 146 -10.71 -6.93 -2.81
N ARG A 147 -10.91 -8.13 -2.24
CA ARG A 147 -9.83 -9.11 -2.06
C ARG A 147 -9.25 -9.54 -3.41
N ALA A 148 -10.08 -9.81 -4.42
CA ALA A 148 -9.60 -10.18 -5.75
C ALA A 148 -8.71 -9.08 -6.36
N ALA A 149 -9.11 -7.80 -6.25
CA ALA A 149 -8.29 -6.68 -6.71
C ALA A 149 -6.96 -6.56 -5.96
N ILE A 150 -6.95 -6.81 -4.64
CA ILE A 150 -5.73 -6.85 -3.82
C ILE A 150 -4.83 -8.02 -4.23
N THR A 151 -5.39 -9.20 -4.50
CA THR A 151 -4.63 -10.35 -5.03
C THR A 151 -3.92 -9.96 -6.32
N THR A 152 -4.59 -9.27 -7.25
CA THR A 152 -3.95 -8.77 -8.48
C THR A 152 -2.80 -7.80 -8.19
N LEU A 153 -2.92 -6.90 -7.21
CA LEU A 153 -1.82 -6.01 -6.82
C LEU A 153 -0.62 -6.78 -6.24
N ILE A 154 -0.88 -7.81 -5.44
CA ILE A 154 0.17 -8.66 -4.85
C ILE A 154 0.89 -9.43 -5.95
N THR A 155 0.15 -10.05 -6.89
CA THR A 155 0.74 -10.72 -8.04
C THR A 155 1.62 -9.75 -8.84
N LEU A 156 1.12 -8.55 -9.14
CA LEU A 156 1.88 -7.53 -9.83
C LEU A 156 3.15 -7.12 -9.06
N ALA A 157 3.06 -6.98 -7.74
CA ALA A 157 4.22 -6.68 -6.90
C ALA A 157 5.28 -7.79 -7.01
N HIS A 158 4.89 -9.07 -6.97
CA HIS A 158 5.84 -10.18 -7.13
C HIS A 158 6.44 -10.24 -8.54
N GLU A 159 5.63 -10.09 -9.58
CA GLU A 159 6.09 -10.08 -10.99
C GLU A 159 7.18 -9.03 -11.23
N HIS A 160 7.09 -7.88 -10.55
CA HIS A 160 8.07 -6.80 -10.67
C HIS A 160 9.20 -6.85 -9.65
N GLY A 161 9.25 -7.87 -8.78
CA GLY A 161 10.27 -8.01 -7.73
C GLY A 161 10.16 -6.93 -6.64
N CYS A 162 8.94 -6.45 -6.37
CA CYS A 162 8.70 -5.44 -5.36
C CYS A 162 8.75 -6.04 -3.95
N ALA A 163 9.33 -5.29 -3.01
CA ALA A 163 9.36 -5.62 -1.58
C ALA A 163 8.18 -5.02 -0.79
N ALA A 164 7.51 -4.02 -1.38
CA ALA A 164 6.42 -3.31 -0.71
C ALA A 164 5.37 -2.77 -1.70
N ILE A 165 4.16 -2.60 -1.18
CA ILE A 165 3.07 -1.87 -1.82
C ILE A 165 2.91 -0.53 -1.08
N VAL A 166 2.92 0.56 -1.84
CA VAL A 166 2.87 1.92 -1.32
C VAL A 166 1.52 2.52 -1.66
N ILE A 167 0.81 2.97 -0.63
CA ILE A 167 -0.49 3.62 -0.75
C ILE A 167 -0.45 4.99 -0.08
N GLU A 168 -1.39 5.85 -0.45
CA GLU A 168 -1.66 7.04 0.33
C GLU A 168 -2.19 6.69 1.73
N ASN A 169 -1.77 7.46 2.73
CA ASN A 169 -2.35 7.45 4.06
C ASN A 169 -3.69 8.18 4.02
N LEU A 170 -4.68 7.51 3.44
CA LEU A 170 -6.02 8.04 3.36
C LEU A 170 -6.74 7.83 4.70
N GLY A 171 -6.47 8.72 5.66
CA GLY A 171 -7.21 8.82 6.91
C GLY A 171 -8.59 9.45 6.67
N PHE A 172 -9.59 8.64 6.29
CA PHE A 172 -10.97 9.15 6.13
C PHE A 172 -11.72 9.33 7.46
N THR A 173 -11.01 9.52 8.57
CA THR A 173 -11.62 10.01 9.82
C THR A 173 -12.02 11.49 9.70
N ASP A 174 -11.33 12.28 8.86
CA ASP A 174 -11.67 13.69 8.67
C ASP A 174 -12.61 13.95 7.50
N ALA A 175 -12.52 13.23 6.38
CA ALA A 175 -13.33 13.53 5.20
C ALA A 175 -14.86 13.48 5.41
N ARG A 176 -15.36 12.68 6.37
CA ARG A 176 -16.79 12.67 6.75
C ARG A 176 -17.20 13.93 7.55
N ALA A 177 -16.29 14.50 8.33
CA ALA A 177 -16.51 15.71 9.12
C ALA A 177 -16.20 16.99 8.32
N THR A 178 -15.10 17.01 7.56
CA THR A 178 -14.61 18.13 6.75
C THR A 178 -15.40 18.33 5.44
N GLY A 179 -16.22 17.36 5.05
CA GLY A 179 -16.78 17.23 3.70
C GLY A 179 -17.81 18.28 3.25
N ARG A 180 -18.31 19.15 4.13
CA ARG A 180 -19.23 20.23 3.72
C ARG A 180 -18.53 21.49 3.24
N GLU A 181 -17.33 21.76 3.76
CA GLU A 181 -16.64 23.03 3.54
C GLU A 181 -15.58 22.92 2.44
N THR A 182 -14.89 21.78 2.35
CA THR A 182 -13.79 21.58 1.37
C THR A 182 -14.24 20.94 0.05
N MET A 183 -15.32 20.15 0.04
CA MET A 183 -15.71 19.34 -1.13
C MET A 183 -16.74 20.02 -2.07
N GLY A 184 -16.90 21.34 -1.95
CA GLY A 184 -17.81 22.13 -2.78
C GLY A 184 -19.30 22.00 -2.40
N ARG A 185 -20.04 23.09 -2.60
CA ARG A 185 -21.52 23.14 -2.47
C ARG A 185 -22.19 22.78 -3.81
N GLY A 186 -23.48 22.48 -3.79
CA GLY A 186 -24.26 22.18 -5.01
C GLY A 186 -24.18 20.72 -5.51
N GLN A 187 -24.73 20.47 -6.70
CA GLN A 187 -24.87 19.11 -7.29
C GLN A 187 -23.51 18.42 -7.51
N HIS A 188 -22.50 19.17 -7.95
CA HIS A 188 -21.16 18.63 -8.18
C HIS A 188 -20.49 18.17 -6.88
N GLY A 189 -20.57 18.97 -5.81
CA GLY A 189 -20.08 18.57 -4.49
C GLY A 189 -20.86 17.41 -3.87
N LYS A 190 -22.17 17.33 -4.12
CA LYS A 190 -22.98 16.15 -3.73
C LYS A 190 -22.50 14.87 -4.44
N ARG A 191 -22.23 14.95 -5.75
CA ARG A 191 -21.72 13.83 -6.54
C ARG A 191 -20.34 13.39 -6.05
N PHE A 192 -19.42 14.34 -5.85
CA PHE A 192 -18.08 14.06 -5.33
C PHE A 192 -18.11 13.41 -3.94
N ARG A 193 -18.91 13.93 -3.00
CA ARG A 193 -19.10 13.31 -1.68
C ARG A 193 -19.65 11.89 -1.78
N ARG A 194 -20.60 11.63 -2.69
CA ARG A 194 -21.15 10.29 -2.90
C ARG A 194 -20.08 9.33 -3.43
N THR A 195 -19.26 9.78 -4.38
CA THR A 195 -18.11 9.01 -4.88
C THR A 195 -17.11 8.69 -3.78
N VAL A 196 -16.70 9.70 -3.00
CA VAL A 196 -15.73 9.54 -1.90
C VAL A 196 -16.28 8.63 -0.78
N ALA A 197 -17.55 8.77 -0.41
CA ALA A 197 -18.20 7.91 0.58
C ALA A 197 -18.30 6.43 0.11
N GLY A 198 -18.27 6.20 -1.20
CA GLY A 198 -18.27 4.86 -1.80
C GLY A 198 -16.91 4.15 -1.75
N ILE A 199 -15.81 4.86 -1.52
CA ILE A 199 -14.46 4.27 -1.54
C ILE A 199 -14.20 3.58 -0.19
N PRO A 200 -13.96 2.24 -0.16
CA PRO A 200 -13.89 1.45 1.07
C PRO A 200 -12.50 1.51 1.70
N THR A 201 -12.01 2.71 2.01
CA THR A 201 -10.58 2.98 2.24
C THR A 201 -10.01 2.33 3.49
N ALA A 202 -10.75 2.34 4.60
CA ALA A 202 -10.37 1.64 5.82
C ALA A 202 -10.34 0.11 5.61
N ARG A 203 -11.36 -0.44 4.95
CA ARG A 203 -11.42 -1.89 4.63
C ARG A 203 -10.35 -2.30 3.63
N PHE A 204 -10.10 -1.49 2.59
CA PHE A 204 -9.03 -1.70 1.63
C PHE A 204 -7.69 -1.76 2.34
N ARG A 205 -7.38 -0.79 3.21
CA ARG A 205 -6.14 -0.77 3.98
C ARG A 205 -6.00 -1.99 4.89
N GLU A 206 -7.07 -2.37 5.59
CA GLU A 206 -7.08 -3.55 6.46
C GLU A 206 -6.83 -4.85 5.68
N ARG A 207 -7.56 -5.04 4.57
CA ARG A 207 -7.41 -6.21 3.69
C ARG A 207 -6.04 -6.25 3.04
N LEU A 208 -5.57 -5.12 2.50
CA LEU A 208 -4.26 -5.03 1.88
C LEU A 208 -3.15 -5.36 2.88
N ARG A 209 -3.22 -4.81 4.10
CA ARG A 209 -2.26 -5.10 5.16
C ARG A 209 -2.22 -6.58 5.51
N GLY A 210 -3.37 -7.20 5.75
CA GLY A 210 -3.43 -8.63 6.08
C GLY A 210 -2.92 -9.51 4.95
N MET A 211 -3.39 -9.28 3.72
CA MET A 211 -3.04 -10.10 2.56
C MET A 211 -1.58 -9.93 2.14
N ALA A 212 -1.05 -8.70 2.12
CA ALA A 212 0.34 -8.44 1.78
C ALA A 212 1.31 -9.02 2.82
N TYR A 213 0.95 -8.95 4.11
CA TYR A 213 1.75 -9.52 5.19
C TYR A 213 1.97 -11.03 5.02
N HIS A 214 0.92 -11.77 4.65
CA HIS A 214 1.02 -13.21 4.40
C HIS A 214 1.86 -13.56 3.15
N GLN A 215 2.16 -12.57 2.32
CA GLN A 215 2.90 -12.71 1.07
C GLN A 215 4.31 -12.08 1.17
N GLY A 216 4.76 -11.75 2.39
CA GLY A 216 6.09 -11.18 2.62
C GLY A 216 6.25 -9.73 2.13
N LEU A 217 5.16 -9.06 1.78
CA LEU A 217 5.14 -7.68 1.30
C LEU A 217 4.84 -6.71 2.43
N THR A 218 5.60 -5.62 2.48
CA THR A 218 5.31 -4.52 3.42
C THR A 218 4.33 -3.54 2.80
N VAL A 219 3.41 -2.99 3.60
CA VAL A 219 2.53 -1.89 3.16
C VAL A 219 3.06 -0.58 3.73
N ILE A 220 3.42 0.36 2.86
CA ILE A 220 3.94 1.68 3.22
C ILE A 220 2.85 2.72 2.96
N ALA A 221 2.51 3.50 3.99
CA ALA A 221 1.59 4.61 3.86
C ALA A 221 2.38 5.92 3.73
N VAL A 222 2.10 6.70 2.68
CA VAL A 222 2.72 8.02 2.46
C VAL A 222 1.70 9.15 2.65
N ASP A 223 2.17 10.36 2.92
CA ASP A 223 1.30 11.56 2.90
C ASP A 223 0.55 11.64 1.54
N PRO A 224 -0.77 11.89 1.49
CA PRO A 224 -1.51 12.13 0.24
C PRO A 224 -1.31 13.54 -0.35
N ALA A 225 -0.68 14.48 0.36
CA ALA A 225 -0.65 15.89 -0.05
C ALA A 225 -0.11 16.09 -1.48
N TYR A 226 -0.92 16.66 -2.38
CA TYR A 226 -0.58 17.03 -3.76
C TYR A 226 -0.14 15.90 -4.70
N THR A 227 -0.28 14.63 -4.34
CA THR A 227 0.09 13.47 -5.19
C THR A 227 -0.64 13.48 -6.53
N SER A 228 -1.95 13.73 -6.55
CA SER A 228 -2.71 13.75 -7.81
C SER A 228 -2.37 14.96 -8.67
N ILE A 229 -2.36 16.18 -8.09
CA ILE A 229 -2.12 17.43 -8.83
C ILE A 229 -0.71 17.46 -9.40
N TRP A 230 0.29 17.13 -8.58
CA TRP A 230 1.69 17.16 -9.03
C TRP A 230 2.06 15.91 -9.83
N GLY A 231 1.41 14.78 -9.56
CA GLY A 231 1.45 13.59 -10.40
C GLY A 231 1.08 13.98 -11.82
N GLU A 232 -0.15 14.45 -12.04
CA GLU A 232 -0.64 14.83 -13.37
C GLU A 232 0.25 15.87 -14.04
N LYS A 233 0.66 16.92 -13.30
CA LYS A 233 1.50 17.99 -13.84
C LYS A 233 2.88 17.52 -14.31
N HIS A 234 3.49 16.54 -13.66
CA HIS A 234 4.89 16.17 -13.90
C HIS A 234 5.10 14.80 -14.56
N TRP A 235 4.11 13.91 -14.50
CA TRP A 235 4.25 12.51 -14.90
C TRP A 235 3.31 12.09 -16.04
N LYS A 236 2.21 12.81 -16.31
CA LYS A 236 1.28 12.48 -17.40
C LYS A 236 1.97 12.35 -18.75
N THR A 237 2.69 13.40 -19.16
CA THR A 237 3.37 13.40 -20.47
C THR A 237 4.51 12.38 -20.54
N PRO A 238 5.45 12.31 -19.57
CA PRO A 238 6.48 11.27 -19.59
C PRO A 238 5.93 9.85 -19.60
N LEU A 239 4.92 9.56 -18.78
CA LEU A 239 4.33 8.24 -18.70
C LEU A 239 3.62 7.87 -20.00
N GLN A 240 2.83 8.79 -20.57
CA GLN A 240 2.14 8.55 -21.84
C GLN A 240 3.10 8.35 -23.02
N GLN A 241 4.27 9.00 -23.01
CA GLN A 241 5.31 8.81 -24.03
C GLN A 241 5.98 7.44 -23.95
N GLN A 242 5.95 6.79 -22.79
CA GLN A 242 6.63 5.52 -22.51
C GLN A 242 5.73 4.29 -22.64
N THR A 243 4.40 4.47 -22.62
CA THR A 243 3.43 3.37 -22.71
C THR A 243 2.44 3.55 -23.86
N LYS A 244 1.92 2.42 -24.36
CA LYS A 244 0.78 2.41 -25.28
C LYS A 244 -0.56 2.51 -24.56
N THR A 245 -0.57 2.26 -23.25
CA THR A 245 -1.76 2.35 -22.40
C THR A 245 -2.18 3.82 -22.22
N THR A 246 -3.48 4.08 -22.23
CA THR A 246 -4.03 5.41 -21.93
C THR A 246 -3.72 5.79 -20.49
N VAL A 247 -2.91 6.83 -20.33
CA VAL A 247 -2.51 7.32 -19.01
C VAL A 247 -3.58 8.24 -18.45
N THR A 248 -4.02 7.94 -17.22
CA THR A 248 -4.94 8.78 -16.46
C THR A 248 -4.16 9.49 -15.35
N ARG A 249 -4.77 10.54 -14.79
CA ARG A 249 -4.22 11.25 -13.62
C ARG A 249 -3.95 10.32 -12.42
N HIS A 250 -4.61 9.16 -12.36
CA HIS A 250 -4.48 8.17 -11.31
C HIS A 250 -3.21 7.34 -11.46
N HIS A 251 -2.81 7.02 -12.70
CA HIS A 251 -1.49 6.45 -12.98
C HIS A 251 -0.38 7.43 -12.59
N ASP A 252 -0.58 8.72 -12.86
CA ASP A 252 0.38 9.75 -12.49
C ASP A 252 0.49 9.92 -10.96
N ALA A 253 -0.64 9.79 -10.26
CA ALA A 253 -0.69 9.76 -8.80
C ALA A 253 0.05 8.53 -8.24
N ALA A 254 -0.13 7.35 -8.84
CA ALA A 254 0.60 6.13 -8.45
C ALA A 254 2.12 6.30 -8.56
N VAL A 255 2.61 6.99 -9.60
CA VAL A 255 4.04 7.35 -9.71
C VAL A 255 4.45 8.32 -8.60
N ALA A 256 3.66 9.36 -8.34
CA ALA A 256 3.95 10.32 -7.27
C ALA A 256 4.01 9.66 -5.88
N ILE A 257 3.12 8.71 -5.61
CA ILE A 257 3.06 7.90 -4.39
C ILE A 257 4.33 7.04 -4.27
N GLY A 258 4.70 6.31 -5.32
CA GLY A 258 5.92 5.52 -5.37
C GLY A 258 7.17 6.37 -5.12
N ARG A 259 7.31 7.51 -5.79
CA ARG A 259 8.42 8.45 -5.59
C ARG A 259 8.51 8.95 -4.15
N ARG A 260 7.38 9.28 -3.54
CA ARG A 260 7.35 9.77 -2.16
C ARG A 260 7.86 8.72 -1.17
N SER A 261 7.60 7.44 -1.40
CA SER A 261 8.12 6.37 -0.54
C SER A 261 9.64 6.18 -0.65
N LEU A 262 10.22 6.56 -1.80
CA LEU A 262 11.65 6.60 -2.06
C LEU A 262 12.30 7.91 -1.59
N GLU A 263 11.55 8.79 -0.93
CA GLU A 263 12.00 10.14 -0.52
C GLU A 263 12.42 11.05 -1.69
N HIS A 264 11.98 10.70 -2.91
CA HIS A 264 12.17 11.53 -4.09
C HIS A 264 11.11 12.64 -4.15
N ARG A 265 11.54 13.84 -4.58
CA ARG A 265 10.60 14.91 -4.95
C ARG A 265 9.67 14.42 -6.06
N ILE A 266 8.37 14.70 -5.96
CA ILE A 266 7.40 14.37 -7.01
C ILE A 266 7.77 15.10 -8.31
N ARG A 267 8.22 16.36 -8.24
CA ARG A 267 8.63 17.11 -9.42
C ARG A 267 9.77 16.41 -10.15
N ARG A 268 9.56 16.13 -11.43
CA ARG A 268 10.60 15.67 -12.35
C ARG A 268 11.57 16.82 -12.65
N ARG A 269 12.88 16.55 -12.57
CA ARG A 269 13.91 17.52 -12.97
C ARG A 269 13.94 17.63 -14.51
N PRO A 270 13.79 18.83 -15.09
CA PRO A 270 13.95 19.01 -16.53
C PRO A 270 15.36 18.58 -16.97
N GLY A 271 15.47 17.85 -18.10
CA GLY A 271 16.75 17.56 -18.76
C GLY A 271 17.60 16.40 -18.22
N VAL A 272 17.16 15.67 -17.18
CA VAL A 272 17.99 14.60 -16.55
C VAL A 272 17.71 13.20 -17.12
N THR A 273 16.52 12.95 -17.65
CA THR A 273 16.22 11.66 -18.30
C THR A 273 16.51 11.79 -19.78
N ALA A 274 17.47 11.01 -20.29
CA ALA A 274 17.67 10.88 -21.72
C ALA A 274 16.33 10.49 -22.39
N PRO A 275 15.93 11.14 -23.49
CA PRO A 275 14.84 10.63 -24.31
C PRO A 275 15.20 9.19 -24.67
N ALA A 276 14.28 8.24 -24.46
CA ALA A 276 14.48 6.87 -24.92
C ALA A 276 14.77 6.93 -26.42
N GLN A 277 16.05 6.80 -26.80
CA GLN A 277 16.45 6.71 -28.19
C GLN A 277 15.83 5.43 -28.71
N ARG A 278 14.70 5.57 -29.41
CA ARG A 278 14.12 4.51 -30.19
C ARG A 278 15.20 4.09 -31.18
N ILE A 279 15.76 2.90 -30.96
CA ILE A 279 16.79 2.29 -31.80
C ILE A 279 16.27 2.22 -33.24
N GLY A 280 16.63 3.22 -34.03
CA GLY A 280 16.61 3.18 -35.48
C GLY A 280 17.93 2.59 -35.93
N ARG A 281 18.07 1.26 -35.86
CA ARG A 281 19.09 0.57 -36.66
C ARG A 281 18.68 0.71 -38.14
N ARG A 282 19.24 1.69 -38.85
CA ARG A 282 19.61 1.64 -40.27
C ARG A 282 20.34 2.92 -40.67
N GLY A 283 21.57 2.78 -41.15
CA GLY A 283 22.29 3.82 -41.89
C GLY A 283 23.40 4.53 -41.13
N ALA A 284 24.47 3.82 -40.80
CA ALA A 284 25.76 4.46 -40.59
C ALA A 284 26.30 4.90 -41.96
N THR A 285 26.21 6.19 -42.26
CA THR A 285 27.13 6.87 -43.18
C THR A 285 27.49 8.19 -42.50
N GLY A 286 28.72 8.22 -41.98
CA GLY A 286 29.22 9.34 -41.21
C GLY A 286 29.33 10.61 -42.05
N GLN A 287 29.09 11.74 -41.40
CA GLN A 287 29.84 12.95 -41.68
C GLN A 287 30.12 13.70 -40.38
N THR A 288 31.34 14.18 -40.34
CA THR A 288 32.12 14.69 -39.24
C THR A 288 31.77 16.15 -38.94
N ALA A 289 31.79 16.48 -37.64
CA ALA A 289 32.19 17.73 -36.99
C ALA A 289 31.76 19.12 -37.53
N SER A 290 31.30 19.97 -36.60
CA SER A 290 31.76 21.36 -36.49
C SER A 290 31.56 21.89 -35.06
N LEU A 291 32.66 22.06 -34.32
CA LEU A 291 32.76 22.85 -33.09
C LEU A 291 33.04 24.33 -33.46
N PRO A 292 32.50 25.33 -32.76
CA PRO A 292 32.93 26.71 -32.96
C PRO A 292 33.93 27.22 -31.90
N ARG A 293 34.85 28.07 -32.40
CA ARG A 293 35.74 29.07 -31.76
C ARG A 293 37.11 28.60 -31.23
N PRO A 294 38.18 29.43 -31.33
CA PRO A 294 38.21 30.81 -30.79
C PRO A 294 38.98 31.87 -31.63
N ARG A 295 38.80 33.15 -31.31
CA ARG A 295 39.81 34.21 -31.55
C ARG A 295 39.57 35.37 -30.59
N GLY A 296 40.61 35.72 -29.82
CA GLY A 296 40.74 36.97 -29.10
C GLY A 296 42.01 37.68 -29.54
N THR A 297 42.02 39.00 -29.51
CA THR A 297 43.22 39.86 -29.43
C THR A 297 42.83 41.22 -28.83
N THR A 298 43.42 41.47 -27.67
CA THR A 298 43.85 42.73 -27.01
C THR A 298 43.72 44.07 -27.74
N ARG A 299 43.32 45.13 -26.99
CA ARG A 299 44.09 46.38 -26.88
C ARG A 299 43.71 47.24 -25.66
N ASP A 300 44.72 47.96 -25.19
CA ASP A 300 44.92 48.60 -23.89
C ASP A 300 44.28 50.00 -23.70
N ARG A 301 43.95 50.28 -22.42
CA ARG A 301 44.27 51.46 -21.59
C ARG A 301 43.68 52.85 -21.94
N ALA A 302 42.87 53.39 -21.02
CA ALA A 302 43.07 54.70 -20.37
C ALA A 302 42.07 54.93 -19.20
N GLU A 303 42.60 55.20 -18.01
CA GLU A 303 41.98 55.90 -16.87
C GLU A 303 42.98 57.02 -16.47
N PRO A 304 42.69 58.02 -15.57
CA PRO A 304 41.55 58.18 -14.64
C PRO A 304 41.00 59.64 -14.52
N ARG A 305 39.87 59.86 -13.80
CA ARG A 305 39.72 61.03 -12.89
C ARG A 305 38.46 61.04 -12.00
N ALA A 306 38.72 61.06 -10.68
CA ALA A 306 38.17 61.90 -9.59
C ALA A 306 36.66 61.98 -9.28
N HIS A 307 36.28 61.50 -8.07
CA HIS A 307 35.20 62.00 -7.18
C HIS A 307 35.74 63.18 -6.31
N PRO A 308 35.00 63.89 -5.39
CA PRO A 308 33.66 63.66 -4.81
C PRO A 308 32.79 64.94 -4.53
N GLY A 309 31.56 64.79 -4.01
CA GLY A 309 30.78 65.91 -3.44
C GLY A 309 29.49 65.50 -2.72
N GLN A 310 29.34 65.88 -1.46
CA GLN A 310 28.37 65.42 -0.44
C GLN A 310 27.18 66.38 -0.20
N ARG A 311 26.15 65.88 0.55
CA ARG A 311 25.18 66.51 1.51
C ARG A 311 23.70 66.35 1.11
N ALA A 312 22.67 66.27 1.96
CA ALA A 312 22.38 65.90 3.37
C ALA A 312 20.83 65.81 3.50
N ARG A 313 20.28 65.00 4.45
CA ARG A 313 18.84 64.65 4.73
C ARG A 313 18.06 65.76 5.53
N PRO A 314 16.83 65.61 6.15
CA PRO A 314 15.80 64.51 6.33
C PRO A 314 14.30 65.04 6.36
N PRO A 315 13.27 64.51 7.12
CA PRO A 315 12.79 63.14 7.47
C PRO A 315 11.26 62.89 7.21
N ARG A 316 10.82 61.62 7.25
CA ARG A 316 9.53 61.22 7.89
C ARG A 316 9.54 59.73 8.30
N ALA A 317 9.07 59.42 9.50
CA ALA A 317 8.91 58.09 10.09
C ALA A 317 7.52 58.02 10.78
N PRO A 318 7.04 56.91 11.39
CA PRO A 318 7.33 55.47 11.25
C PRO A 318 6.03 54.59 11.14
N ARG A 319 6.14 53.27 10.86
CA ARG A 319 5.46 52.11 11.55
C ARG A 319 5.54 50.77 10.75
N PRO A 320 5.39 49.58 11.40
CA PRO A 320 6.53 48.66 11.57
C PRO A 320 6.35 47.23 10.99
N ASP A 321 7.49 46.53 10.96
CA ASP A 321 7.78 45.10 11.06
C ASP A 321 6.79 44.07 10.52
N ARG A 322 7.25 43.35 9.47
CA ARG A 322 6.88 41.96 9.25
C ARG A 322 8.15 41.12 9.26
N ALA A 323 8.28 40.33 10.32
CA ALA A 323 9.32 39.35 10.53
C ALA A 323 9.46 38.38 9.34
N GLU A 324 10.70 38.12 8.97
CA GLU A 324 11.12 36.96 8.20
C GLU A 324 10.68 35.68 8.91
N VAL A 325 9.87 34.87 8.24
CA VAL A 325 9.63 33.48 8.63
C VAL A 325 10.43 32.60 7.68
N THR A 326 11.61 32.20 8.14
CA THR A 326 12.36 31.06 7.62
C THR A 326 11.57 29.79 7.89
N ASN A 327 10.77 29.33 6.92
CA ASN A 327 10.10 28.03 7.01
C ASN A 327 11.07 26.89 6.63
N SER A 328 11.88 26.51 7.61
CA SER A 328 12.43 25.17 7.72
C SER A 328 11.29 24.22 8.13
N CYS A 329 10.63 23.59 7.15
CA CYS A 329 9.61 22.59 7.44
C CYS A 329 10.23 21.20 7.49
N CYS A 330 10.43 20.71 8.71
CA CYS A 330 10.72 19.31 9.02
C CYS A 330 9.60 18.42 8.44
N PHE A 331 9.97 17.47 7.58
CA PHE A 331 9.05 16.48 7.02
C PHE A 331 8.75 15.39 8.05
N PRO A 332 7.49 15.02 8.30
CA PRO A 332 7.19 13.83 9.10
C PRO A 332 7.61 12.56 8.34
N THR A 333 8.34 11.69 9.01
CA THR A 333 8.85 10.42 8.48
C THR A 333 7.73 9.46 8.09
N SER A 334 7.92 8.68 7.02
CA SER A 334 7.01 7.61 6.60
C SER A 334 6.77 6.63 7.75
N LYS A 335 5.50 6.37 8.08
CA LYS A 335 5.12 5.49 9.19
C LYS A 335 4.78 4.09 8.69
N THR A 336 5.21 3.08 9.43
CA THR A 336 4.68 1.72 9.27
C THR A 336 3.35 1.63 10.02
N VAL A 337 2.30 1.10 9.39
CA VAL A 337 1.04 0.82 10.09
C VAL A 337 1.24 -0.45 10.94
N ARG A 338 1.44 -0.29 12.25
CA ARG A 338 1.58 -1.41 13.21
C ARG A 338 0.33 -1.54 14.08
N GLU A 339 -0.23 -2.75 14.11
CA GLU A 339 -1.19 -3.23 15.10
C GLU A 339 -1.02 -4.75 15.27
N VAL A 340 -1.27 -5.25 16.48
CA VAL A 340 -1.07 -6.65 16.90
C VAL A 340 -1.87 -7.62 16.00
N THR A 341 -1.16 -8.60 15.43
CA THR A 341 -1.70 -9.59 14.49
C THR A 341 -2.68 -10.53 15.19
N ARG A 342 -3.93 -10.61 14.71
CA ARG A 342 -4.88 -11.66 15.11
C ARG A 342 -4.53 -12.98 14.40
N PRO A 343 -4.72 -14.15 15.05
CA PRO A 343 -4.33 -15.43 14.50
C PRO A 343 -5.15 -15.78 13.24
N SER A 344 -4.52 -16.46 12.30
CA SER A 344 -5.14 -16.86 11.03
C SER A 344 -5.90 -18.18 11.24
N PRO A 345 -7.19 -18.27 10.88
CA PRO A 345 -7.96 -19.50 11.01
C PRO A 345 -7.78 -20.42 9.78
N ALA A 346 -7.51 -21.70 10.01
CA ALA A 346 -7.81 -22.77 9.06
C ALA A 346 -9.23 -23.27 9.34
N ARG A 347 -10.09 -23.31 8.32
CA ARG A 347 -11.50 -23.68 8.47
C ARG A 347 -11.80 -25.02 7.82
N PHE A 348 -12.61 -25.83 8.51
CA PHE A 348 -13.26 -27.00 7.95
C PHE A 348 -14.78 -26.82 7.90
N THR A 349 -15.43 -27.53 6.98
CA THR A 349 -16.89 -27.59 6.82
C THR A 349 -17.35 -29.03 6.77
N ALA A 350 -18.18 -29.46 7.72
CA ALA A 350 -18.94 -30.71 7.63
C ALA A 350 -20.38 -30.42 7.15
N ASN A 351 -20.97 -31.36 6.40
CA ASN A 351 -22.39 -31.37 6.05
C ASN A 351 -23.24 -31.95 7.18
#